data_AF-A0A932ZZA8-F1
#
_entry.id   AF-A0A932ZZA8-F1
#
_cell.length_a   1.000
_cell.length_b   1.000
_cell.length_c   1.000
_cell.angle_alpha   90.00
_cell.angle_beta   90.00
_cell.angle_gamma   90.00
#
_symmetry.space_group_name_H-M   'P 1'
#
loop_
_entity.id
_entity.type
_entity.pdbx_description
1 polymer ?
#
loop_
_entity_poly.entity_id
_entity_poly.type
_entity_poly.pdbx_seq_one_letter_code
_entity_poly.pdbx_strand_id
1 'polypeptide(L)'
;MTERRETRPDGVVELEQHYKMNLLTNREAVIEALIVMEGRDWYEKFQPKWREHSIEGALENALNDGVGVIYGSGGSHRYVVEQDGRVIYLKDFGSGQADKAGQLGFECN
;
A
#
# COMPACT_ATOMS: atom_id res chain seq x y z
N MET A 1 47.28 -22.15 -6.45
CA MET A 1 47.48 -21.13 -5.39
C MET A 1 46.35 -20.11 -5.58
N THR A 2 45.09 -20.42 -5.33
CA THR A 2 44.38 -20.72 -4.07
C THR A 2 44.32 -19.51 -3.14
N GLU A 3 43.55 -18.49 -3.54
CA GLU A 3 42.95 -17.55 -2.59
C GLU A 3 41.68 -18.18 -2.02
N ARG A 4 41.66 -18.40 -0.70
CA ARG A 4 40.48 -18.88 0.02
C ARG A 4 39.50 -17.71 0.16
N ARG A 5 38.34 -17.83 -0.47
CA ARG A 5 37.15 -17.06 -0.07
C ARG A 5 36.37 -17.91 0.92
N GLU A 6 36.30 -17.45 2.16
CA GLU A 6 35.40 -18.02 3.16
C GLU A 6 33.96 -17.68 2.77
N THR A 7 33.27 -18.66 2.19
CA THR A 7 31.82 -18.68 2.02
C THR A 7 31.14 -18.86 3.38
N ARG A 8 30.33 -17.88 3.80
CA ARG A 8 29.17 -18.17 4.66
C ARG A 8 28.06 -18.73 3.76
N PRO A 9 27.30 -19.77 4.17
CA PRO A 9 26.48 -20.56 3.24
C PRO A 9 25.24 -19.83 2.73
N ASP A 10 24.84 -18.73 3.35
CA ASP A 10 23.54 -18.14 3.08
C ASP A 10 23.71 -16.67 2.75
N GLY A 11 23.95 -16.40 1.46
CA GLY A 11 23.86 -15.07 0.85
C GLY A 11 22.43 -14.54 0.79
N VAL A 12 21.69 -14.68 1.89
CA VAL A 12 20.41 -14.02 2.06
C VAL A 12 20.71 -12.57 2.35
N VAL A 13 20.64 -11.75 1.30
CA VAL A 13 20.26 -10.37 1.51
C VAL A 13 18.87 -10.46 2.12
N GLU A 14 18.78 -10.28 3.43
CA GLU A 14 17.51 -10.06 4.12
C GLU A 14 17.02 -8.69 3.63
N LEU A 15 16.41 -8.66 2.44
CA LEU A 15 15.59 -7.55 2.00
C LEU A 15 14.40 -7.54 2.95
N GLU A 16 14.56 -6.82 4.05
CA GLU A 16 13.54 -6.66 5.07
C GLU A 16 12.18 -6.39 4.42
N GLN A 17 11.23 -7.26 4.77
CA GLN A 17 9.86 -7.33 4.28
C GLN A 17 8.98 -6.13 4.72
N HIS A 18 9.50 -4.91 4.72
CA HIS A 18 8.83 -3.72 5.28
C HIS A 18 8.21 -2.77 4.25
N TYR A 19 8.09 -3.17 2.97
CA TYR A 19 7.48 -2.35 1.91
C TYR A 19 6.35 -3.04 1.16
N LYS A 20 5.64 -3.96 1.81
CA LYS A 20 4.42 -4.51 1.22
C LYS A 20 3.39 -3.37 1.23
N MET A 21 3.03 -2.89 0.06
CA MET A 21 2.14 -1.74 -0.18
C MET A 21 2.75 -0.34 0.02
N ASN A 22 3.60 0.06 -0.92
CA ASN A 22 4.15 1.42 -0.99
C ASN A 22 3.96 2.03 -2.40
N LEU A 23 3.35 3.21 -2.49
CA LEU A 23 3.01 3.89 -3.75
C LEU A 23 4.21 4.50 -4.48
N LEU A 24 5.33 4.71 -3.79
CA LEU A 24 6.57 5.25 -4.37
C LEU A 24 7.49 4.15 -4.90
N THR A 25 7.48 2.96 -4.29
CA THR A 25 8.40 1.87 -4.66
C THR A 25 7.73 0.67 -5.32
N ASN A 26 6.42 0.47 -5.14
CA ASN A 26 5.68 -0.66 -5.69
C ASN A 26 4.25 -0.28 -6.11
N ARG A 27 4.15 0.83 -6.86
CA ARG A 27 2.89 1.47 -7.21
C ARG A 27 1.87 0.56 -7.88
N GLU A 28 2.29 -0.22 -8.88
CA GLU A 28 1.39 -1.11 -9.62
C GLU A 28 0.77 -2.17 -8.71
N ALA A 29 1.57 -2.79 -7.83
CA ALA A 29 1.05 -3.78 -6.90
C ALA A 29 0.06 -3.17 -5.88
N VAL A 30 0.30 -1.93 -5.43
CA VAL A 30 -0.64 -1.21 -4.57
C VAL A 30 -1.96 -0.97 -5.29
N ILE A 31 -1.91 -0.48 -6.52
CA ILE A 31 -3.12 -0.19 -7.31
C ILE A 31 -3.92 -1.49 -7.54
N GLU A 32 -3.25 -2.58 -7.91
CA GLU A 32 -3.91 -3.89 -8.09
C GLU A 32 -4.52 -4.40 -6.77
N ALA A 33 -3.83 -4.26 -5.65
CA ALA A 33 -4.37 -4.65 -4.35
C ALA A 33 -5.61 -3.82 -3.96
N LEU A 34 -5.59 -2.50 -4.20
CA LEU A 34 -6.74 -1.63 -4.01
C LEU A 34 -7.91 -2.00 -4.95
N ILE A 35 -7.63 -2.37 -6.21
CA ILE A 35 -8.65 -2.88 -7.14
C ILE A 35 -9.27 -4.19 -6.64
N VAL A 36 -8.48 -5.11 -6.07
CA VAL A 36 -9.00 -6.34 -5.48
C VAL A 36 -9.88 -6.07 -4.27
N MET A 37 -9.54 -5.05 -3.47
CA MET A 37 -10.33 -4.65 -2.31
C MET A 37 -11.65 -3.97 -2.70
N GLU A 38 -11.61 -3.01 -3.62
CA GLU A 38 -12.71 -2.08 -3.88
C GLU A 38 -13.49 -2.35 -5.17
N GLY A 39 -12.90 -3.15 -6.07
CA GLY A 39 -13.42 -3.44 -7.39
C GLY A 39 -12.87 -2.54 -8.50
N ARG A 40 -12.82 -3.07 -9.72
CA ARG A 40 -12.32 -2.36 -10.90
C ARG A 40 -13.12 -1.08 -11.21
N ASP A 41 -14.44 -1.15 -11.02
CA ASP A 41 -15.32 0.00 -11.20
C ASP A 41 -14.99 1.16 -10.23
N TRP A 42 -14.58 0.85 -9.00
CA TRP A 42 -14.09 1.86 -8.05
C TRP A 42 -12.87 2.61 -8.62
N TYR A 43 -11.91 1.89 -9.16
CA TYR A 43 -10.69 2.48 -9.71
C TYR A 43 -10.96 3.30 -10.98
N GLU A 44 -11.76 2.78 -11.92
CA GLU A 44 -11.92 3.44 -13.22
C GLU A 44 -12.95 4.58 -13.19
N LYS A 45 -14.03 4.45 -12.42
CA LYS A 45 -15.18 5.38 -12.49
C LYS A 45 -15.26 6.33 -11.30
N PHE A 46 -14.80 5.88 -10.13
CA PHE A 46 -14.99 6.61 -8.89
C PHE A 46 -13.71 7.33 -8.48
N GLN A 47 -12.56 6.65 -8.37
CA GLN A 47 -11.26 7.19 -7.95
C GLN A 47 -10.91 8.58 -8.52
N PRO A 48 -11.06 8.84 -9.85
CA PRO A 48 -10.79 10.17 -10.41
C PRO A 48 -11.64 11.32 -9.83
N LYS A 49 -12.79 11.01 -9.22
CA LYS A 49 -13.73 12.00 -8.65
C LYS A 49 -13.43 12.32 -7.18
N TRP A 50 -12.61 11.54 -6.48
CA TRP A 50 -12.34 11.71 -5.05
C TRP A 50 -11.28 12.77 -4.75
N ARG A 51 -10.65 13.38 -5.77
CA ARG A 51 -9.71 14.51 -5.64
C ARG A 51 -8.60 14.18 -4.63
N GLU A 52 -8.50 14.92 -3.52
CA GLU A 52 -7.55 14.73 -2.42
C GLU A 52 -7.65 13.36 -1.73
N HIS A 53 -8.77 12.63 -1.92
CA HIS A 53 -8.96 11.27 -1.43
C HIS A 53 -8.83 10.18 -2.51
N SER A 54 -8.36 10.57 -3.69
CA SER A 54 -7.90 9.63 -4.72
C SER A 54 -6.51 9.08 -4.37
N ILE A 55 -6.04 8.06 -5.09
CA ILE A 55 -4.69 7.52 -4.95
C ILE A 55 -3.65 8.64 -5.15
N GLU A 56 -3.79 9.45 -6.19
CA GLU A 56 -2.85 10.56 -6.46
C GLU A 56 -2.98 11.67 -5.44
N GLY A 57 -4.22 12.09 -5.12
CA GLY A 57 -4.44 13.17 -4.17
C GLY A 57 -3.97 12.81 -2.77
N ALA A 58 -4.19 11.57 -2.33
CA ALA A 58 -3.70 11.11 -1.05
C ALA A 58 -2.17 11.02 -1.02
N LEU A 59 -1.54 10.56 -2.10
CA LEU A 59 -0.08 10.56 -2.18
C LEU A 59 0.50 11.99 -2.16
N GLU A 60 -0.09 12.91 -2.92
CA GLU A 60 0.30 14.32 -2.92
C GLU A 60 0.17 14.95 -1.53
N ASN A 61 -0.96 14.73 -0.86
CA ASN A 61 -1.16 15.19 0.51
C ASN A 61 -0.17 14.55 1.49
N ALA A 62 0.12 13.26 1.35
CA ALA A 62 1.10 12.59 2.21
C ALA A 62 2.49 13.20 2.06
N LEU A 63 2.90 13.54 0.83
CA LEU A 63 4.19 14.15 0.55
C LEU A 63 4.30 15.60 1.08
N ASN A 64 3.19 16.35 1.05
CA ASN A 64 3.15 17.77 1.45
C ASN A 64 2.84 17.98 2.94
N ASP A 65 1.80 17.32 3.45
CA ASP A 65 1.20 17.55 4.77
C ASP A 65 1.50 16.40 5.76
N GLY A 66 2.19 15.35 5.31
CA GLY A 66 2.65 14.23 6.12
C GLY A 66 1.69 13.03 6.16
N VAL A 67 0.42 13.21 5.77
CA VAL A 67 -0.55 12.13 5.70
C VAL A 67 -1.61 12.38 4.62
N GLY A 68 -1.97 11.33 3.89
CA GLY A 68 -3.10 11.31 2.97
C GLY A 68 -4.06 10.19 3.28
N VAL A 69 -5.29 10.27 2.75
CA VAL A 69 -6.29 9.22 2.95
C VAL A 69 -7.00 8.89 1.65
N ILE A 70 -6.88 7.64 1.20
CA ILE A 70 -7.63 7.11 0.07
C ILE A 70 -8.99 6.61 0.55
N TYR A 71 -10.05 7.02 -0.14
CA TYR A 71 -11.40 6.57 0.16
C TYR A 71 -11.80 5.38 -0.73
N GLY A 72 -12.22 4.29 -0.08
CA GLY A 72 -12.70 3.07 -0.73
C GLY A 72 -14.14 3.20 -1.27
N SER A 73 -14.64 2.11 -1.83
CA SER A 73 -15.97 2.03 -2.44
C SER A 73 -17.08 2.37 -1.42
N GLY A 74 -18.01 3.22 -1.85
CA GLY A 74 -19.09 3.73 -0.99
C GLY A 74 -18.62 4.62 0.17
N GLY A 75 -17.32 4.94 0.26
CA GLY A 75 -16.74 5.67 1.38
C GLY A 75 -16.59 4.84 2.64
N SER A 76 -16.84 3.53 2.56
CA SER A 76 -16.73 2.61 3.68
C SER A 76 -15.26 2.45 4.03
N HIS A 77 -14.43 1.88 3.16
CA HIS A 77 -13.02 1.65 3.51
C HIS A 77 -12.17 2.92 3.48
N ARG A 78 -11.09 2.90 4.28
CA ARG A 78 -10.10 3.97 4.36
C ARG A 78 -8.70 3.39 4.34
N TYR A 79 -7.81 4.04 3.58
CA TYR A 79 -6.39 3.72 3.54
C TYR A 79 -5.60 4.97 3.85
N VAL A 80 -4.72 4.91 4.83
CA VAL A 80 -3.77 5.99 5.12
C VAL A 80 -2.58 5.85 4.19
N VAL A 81 -2.17 6.94 3.58
CA VAL A 81 -0.90 7.05 2.85
C VAL A 81 0.02 7.87 3.72
N GLU A 82 1.14 7.28 4.14
CA GLU A 82 2.17 7.97 4.88
C GLU A 82 3.13 8.71 3.94
N GLN A 83 3.91 9.64 4.49
CA GLN A 83 4.84 10.49 3.73
C GLN A 83 5.91 9.68 2.96
N ASP A 84 6.27 8.49 3.44
CA ASP A 84 7.20 7.59 2.75
C ASP A 84 6.52 6.74 1.65
N GLY A 85 5.23 6.96 1.40
CA GLY A 85 4.42 6.28 0.41
C GLY A 85 3.78 4.98 0.89
N ARG A 86 4.00 4.54 2.13
CA ARG A 86 3.34 3.34 2.68
C ARG A 86 1.83 3.52 2.74
N VAL A 87 1.10 2.46 2.42
CA VAL A 87 -0.37 2.43 2.44
C VAL A 87 -0.86 1.46 3.50
N ILE A 88 -1.61 1.98 4.47
CA ILE A 88 -2.10 1.26 5.64
C ILE A 88 -3.63 1.20 5.59
N TYR A 89 -4.20 0.02 5.76
CA TYR A 89 -5.65 -0.17 5.83
C TYR A 89 -6.17 0.17 7.24
N LEU A 90 -7.19 1.02 7.34
CA LEU A 90 -7.83 1.34 8.63
C LEU A 90 -8.98 0.39 8.92
N LYS A 91 -8.83 -0.45 9.95
CA LYS A 91 -9.82 -1.50 10.29
C LYS A 91 -11.15 -0.93 10.75
N ASP A 92 -11.12 0.22 11.42
CA ASP A 92 -12.30 0.88 11.98
C ASP A 92 -13.33 1.28 10.92
N PHE A 93 -12.91 1.44 9.67
CA PHE A 93 -13.75 1.89 8.56
C PHE A 93 -14.17 0.74 7.63
N GLY A 94 -13.76 -0.50 7.89
CA GLY A 94 -14.16 -1.63 7.04
C GLY A 94 -14.21 -2.94 7.79
N SER A 95 -15.17 -2.99 8.73
CA SER A 95 -15.42 -4.17 9.56
C SER A 95 -15.61 -5.42 8.69
N GLY A 96 -14.64 -6.33 8.76
CA GLY A 96 -14.66 -7.64 8.08
C GLY A 96 -13.71 -7.81 6.90
N GLN A 97 -13.01 -6.76 6.43
CA GLN A 97 -12.07 -6.87 5.30
C GLN A 97 -10.59 -6.78 5.70
N ALA A 98 -10.28 -6.65 6.99
CA ALA A 98 -8.91 -6.58 7.50
C ALA A 98 -8.08 -7.84 7.14
N ASP A 99 -8.68 -9.03 7.27
CA ASP A 99 -7.99 -10.29 6.91
C ASP A 99 -7.63 -10.34 5.41
N LYS A 100 -8.55 -9.88 4.56
CA LYS A 100 -8.34 -9.78 3.11
C LYS A 100 -7.25 -8.76 2.79
N ALA A 101 -7.28 -7.58 3.42
CA ALA A 101 -6.26 -6.56 3.26
C ALA A 101 -4.87 -7.07 3.68
N GLY A 102 -4.78 -7.76 4.81
CA GLY A 102 -3.54 -8.39 5.29
C GLY A 102 -2.99 -9.45 4.34
N GLN A 103 -3.85 -10.30 3.74
CA GLN A 103 -3.45 -11.28 2.73
C GLN A 103 -2.91 -10.62 1.45
N LEU A 104 -3.41 -9.44 1.10
CA LEU A 104 -2.91 -8.65 -0.02
C LEU A 104 -1.62 -7.91 0.32
N GLY A 105 -1.23 -7.86 1.60
CA GLY A 105 0.02 -7.26 2.06
C GLY A 105 -0.12 -5.86 2.65
N PHE A 106 -1.34 -5.35 2.86
CA PHE A 106 -1.54 -4.12 3.62
C PHE A 106 -1.23 -4.35 5.10
N GLU A 107 -0.46 -3.45 5.69
CA GLU A 107 -0.49 -3.27 7.13
C GLU A 107 -1.90 -2.81 7.53
N CYS A 108 -2.44 -3.40 8.60
CA CYS A 108 -3.79 -3.09 9.05
C CYS A 108 -3.70 -2.46 10.43
N ASN A 109 -4.14 -1.20 10.56
CA ASN A 109 -4.23 -0.48 11.82
C ASN A 109 -5.66 -0.51 12.32
#